data_AF-A0A1F4MLK6-F1
#
_entry.id   AF-A0A1F4MLK6-F1
#
_cell.length_a   1.000
_cell.length_b   1.000
_cell.length_c   1.000
_cell.angle_alpha   90.00
_cell.angle_beta   90.00
_cell.angle_gamma   90.00
#
_symmetry.space_group_name_H-M   'P 1'
#
loop_
_entity.id
_entity.type
_entity.pdbx_description
1 polymer ?
#
loop_
_entity_poly.entity_id
_entity_poly.type
_entity_poly.pdbx_seq_one_letter_code
_entity_poly.pdbx_strand_id
1 'polypeptide(L)'
;MRAVIILLFACQAILGQGEIVQTGKQYDPGTRVYFPSYGISFVVPRNWKGGLAAEDAVFFMASDTKPGVGLAIFKSGSSQKELENYLNAVQNLGDNIILQPEGKIQIKETELSRSYSSTLYRGKAIAKIGSHGHSVLFFFAVPAAQEKYYLSVVEKISALVSFSKPDPSIMVKDWQKKLSGMMLQKLTTAADSSNTGDIQKISFTEIHLCKDGSYHTGGQKMGKWQIEVKELKSQLILQRTGHESSVYSLGMSGDKVSLDGIHFKILKSLECK
;
A
#
# COMPACT_ATOMS: atom_id res chain seq x y z
N MET A 1 56.74 -17.07 19.71
CA MET A 1 55.94 -16.21 18.81
C MET A 1 54.59 -16.87 18.59
N ARG A 2 53.51 -16.33 19.15
CA ARG A 2 52.14 -16.85 18.98
C ARG A 2 51.45 -16.04 17.88
N ALA A 3 51.05 -16.70 16.80
CA ALA A 3 50.33 -16.10 15.69
C ALA A 3 48.88 -15.82 16.11
N VAL A 4 48.49 -14.54 16.10
CA VAL A 4 47.11 -14.09 16.32
C VAL A 4 46.40 -14.11 14.97
N ILE A 5 45.49 -15.07 14.77
CA ILE A 5 44.62 -15.12 13.60
C ILE A 5 43.44 -14.18 13.88
N ILE A 6 43.47 -13.00 13.26
CA ILE A 6 42.34 -12.06 13.25
C ILE A 6 41.35 -12.57 12.19
N LEU A 7 40.31 -13.27 12.64
CA LEU A 7 39.17 -13.63 11.81
C LEU A 7 38.36 -12.36 11.54
N LEU A 8 38.66 -11.68 10.44
CA LEU A 8 37.81 -10.65 9.86
C LEU A 8 36.52 -11.33 9.37
N PHE A 9 35.55 -11.47 10.27
CA PHE A 9 34.16 -11.67 9.88
C PHE A 9 33.71 -10.40 9.14
N ALA A 10 33.95 -10.39 7.83
CA ALA A 10 33.26 -9.50 6.92
C ALA A 10 31.78 -9.89 6.98
N CYS A 11 31.07 -9.32 7.96
CA CYS A 11 29.62 -9.29 8.00
C CYS A 11 29.20 -8.41 6.83
N GLN A 12 29.21 -8.99 5.63
CA GLN A 12 28.42 -8.48 4.53
C GLN A 12 26.98 -8.67 4.97
N ALA A 13 26.50 -7.72 5.77
CA ALA A 13 25.09 -7.41 5.84
C ALA A 13 24.72 -7.13 4.40
N ILE A 14 24.26 -8.16 3.70
CA ILE A 14 23.46 -8.01 2.51
C ILE A 14 22.37 -7.08 2.98
N LEU A 15 22.49 -5.80 2.62
CA LEU A 15 21.44 -4.81 2.73
C LEU A 15 20.38 -5.28 1.73
N GLY A 16 19.73 -6.39 2.08
CA GLY A 16 18.66 -6.98 1.30
C GLY A 16 17.65 -5.87 1.14
N GLN A 17 17.19 -5.69 -0.09
CA GLN A 17 16.29 -4.60 -0.48
C GLN A 17 14.94 -4.62 0.25
N GLY A 18 14.78 -5.39 1.33
CA GLY A 18 13.53 -5.66 2.00
C GLY A 18 12.70 -6.65 1.22
N GLU A 19 11.72 -7.22 1.90
CA GLU A 19 10.66 -7.96 1.26
C GLU A 19 9.69 -6.99 0.59
N ILE A 20 9.34 -7.23 -0.68
CA ILE A 20 8.35 -6.43 -1.40
C ILE A 20 7.01 -6.54 -0.68
N VAL A 21 6.40 -5.40 -0.39
CA VAL A 21 5.10 -5.36 0.27
C VAL A 21 4.00 -5.85 -0.64
N GLN A 22 3.17 -6.75 -0.12
CA GLN A 22 2.01 -7.34 -0.77
C GLN A 22 0.76 -6.99 0.05
N THR A 23 -0.28 -6.53 -0.65
CA THR A 23 -1.59 -6.28 -0.04
C THR A 23 -2.14 -7.54 0.64
N GLY A 24 -2.64 -7.38 1.87
CA GLY A 24 -3.21 -8.46 2.66
C GLY A 24 -2.18 -9.41 3.29
N LYS A 25 -0.89 -9.26 3.00
CA LYS A 25 0.18 -9.98 3.70
C LYS A 25 0.53 -9.26 5.00
N GLN A 26 0.68 -10.03 6.07
CA GLN A 26 1.22 -9.58 7.34
C GLN A 26 2.73 -9.88 7.41
N TYR A 27 3.47 -8.95 8.00
CA TYR A 27 4.92 -8.97 8.15
C TYR A 27 5.28 -9.01 9.63
N ASP A 28 6.20 -9.91 9.97
CA ASP A 28 6.63 -10.15 11.35
C ASP A 28 7.63 -9.10 11.85
N PRO A 29 7.82 -8.98 13.17
CA PRO A 29 8.77 -8.05 13.76
C PRO A 29 10.19 -8.20 13.19
N GLY A 30 10.85 -7.09 12.90
CA GLY A 30 12.22 -7.06 12.36
C GLY A 30 12.31 -7.25 10.84
N THR A 31 11.19 -7.54 10.17
CA THR A 31 11.17 -7.65 8.70
C THR A 31 11.44 -6.28 8.08
N ARG A 32 12.43 -6.19 7.17
CA ARG A 32 12.56 -5.01 6.30
C ARG A 32 11.54 -5.13 5.18
N VAL A 33 10.62 -4.18 5.10
CA VAL A 33 9.61 -4.10 4.05
C VAL A 33 10.02 -3.07 3.01
N TYR A 34 9.65 -3.29 1.74
CA TYR A 34 10.00 -2.44 0.62
C TYR A 34 8.80 -2.13 -0.27
N PHE A 35 8.70 -0.85 -0.66
CA PHE A 35 7.67 -0.31 -1.52
C PHE A 35 8.33 0.16 -2.82
N PRO A 36 8.41 -0.69 -3.86
CA PRO A 36 9.11 -0.38 -5.11
C PRO A 36 8.63 0.91 -5.77
N SER A 37 7.31 1.14 -5.78
CA SER A 37 6.67 2.34 -6.36
C SER A 37 7.09 3.67 -5.72
N TYR A 38 7.69 3.63 -4.53
CA TYR A 38 8.26 4.79 -3.85
C TYR A 38 9.76 4.74 -3.66
N GLY A 39 10.37 3.58 -3.88
CA GLY A 39 11.74 3.32 -3.47
C GLY A 39 11.93 3.43 -1.95
N ILE A 40 10.91 3.18 -1.13
CA ILE A 40 10.98 3.33 0.33
C ILE A 40 11.10 1.95 0.98
N SER A 41 12.04 1.79 1.92
CA SER A 41 12.07 0.64 2.82
C SER A 41 12.21 1.05 4.28
N PHE A 42 11.66 0.26 5.19
CA PHE A 42 11.86 0.40 6.63
C PHE A 42 11.72 -0.95 7.31
N VAL A 43 12.04 -1.01 8.61
CA VAL A 43 11.99 -2.24 9.40
C VAL A 43 10.74 -2.22 10.28
N VAL A 44 9.93 -3.28 10.23
CA VAL A 44 8.82 -3.48 11.16
C VAL A 44 9.38 -3.52 12.59
N PRO A 45 8.91 -2.69 13.54
CA PRO A 45 9.50 -2.62 14.88
C PRO A 45 9.41 -3.96 15.64
N ARG A 46 10.32 -4.17 16.60
CA ARG A 46 10.28 -5.35 17.48
C ARG A 46 8.97 -5.40 18.27
N ASN A 47 8.34 -6.57 18.34
CA ASN A 47 7.03 -6.81 18.96
C ASN A 47 5.87 -6.09 18.25
N TRP A 48 6.06 -5.77 16.97
CA TRP A 48 5.01 -5.26 16.10
C TRP A 48 4.86 -6.15 14.88
N LYS A 49 3.63 -6.31 14.45
CA LYS A 49 3.32 -6.83 13.12
C LYS A 49 2.73 -5.71 12.29
N GLY A 50 2.88 -5.81 10.98
CA GLY A 50 2.24 -4.85 10.10
C GLY A 50 1.86 -5.42 8.76
N GLY A 51 1.06 -4.69 8.00
CA GLY A 51 0.58 -5.11 6.70
C GLY A 51 0.01 -3.94 5.92
N LEU A 52 -0.01 -4.08 4.60
CA LEU A 52 -0.67 -3.14 3.72
C LEU A 52 -2.15 -3.52 3.60
N ALA A 53 -3.03 -2.62 4.02
CA ALA A 53 -4.47 -2.81 3.84
C ALA A 53 -4.81 -2.87 2.34
N ALA A 54 -5.90 -3.54 2.00
CA ALA A 54 -6.45 -3.44 0.66
C ALA A 54 -6.90 -1.98 0.45
N GLU A 55 -6.53 -1.40 -0.69
CA GLU A 55 -7.02 -0.10 -1.19
C GLU A 55 -6.25 1.15 -0.74
N ASP A 56 -5.52 1.10 0.38
CA ASP A 56 -4.82 2.29 0.90
C ASP A 56 -3.30 2.25 0.80
N ALA A 57 -2.75 3.46 0.62
CA ALA A 57 -1.34 3.81 0.74
C ALA A 57 -0.79 3.74 2.18
N VAL A 58 -1.39 2.91 3.04
CA VAL A 58 -1.15 2.92 4.48
C VAL A 58 -0.75 1.53 4.94
N PHE A 59 0.48 1.44 5.45
CA PHE A 59 0.96 0.24 6.13
C PHE A 59 0.59 0.35 7.61
N PHE A 60 -0.36 -0.48 8.04
CA PHE A 60 -0.81 -0.56 9.41
C PHE A 60 0.14 -1.40 10.23
N MET A 61 0.39 -1.00 11.47
CA MET A 61 1.21 -1.70 12.44
C MET A 61 0.46 -1.78 13.76
N ALA A 62 0.49 -2.95 14.40
CA ALA A 62 -0.04 -3.17 15.74
C ALA A 62 1.02 -3.87 16.59
N SER A 63 1.08 -3.55 17.88
CA SER A 63 1.99 -4.25 18.80
C SER A 63 1.30 -5.46 19.43
N ASP A 64 2.04 -6.58 19.48
CA ASP A 64 1.58 -7.80 20.14
C ASP A 64 1.67 -7.70 21.68
N THR A 65 2.37 -6.69 22.20
CA THR A 65 2.70 -6.59 23.64
C THR A 65 2.12 -5.37 24.34
N LYS A 66 1.70 -4.35 23.59
CA LYS A 66 1.23 -3.08 24.15
C LYS A 66 0.11 -2.46 23.32
N PRO A 67 -0.92 -1.85 23.93
CA PRO A 67 -2.00 -1.22 23.20
C PRO A 67 -1.53 0.02 22.43
N GLY A 68 -1.72 0.03 21.12
CA GLY A 68 -1.43 1.18 20.26
C GLY A 68 -1.44 0.81 18.79
N VAL A 69 -1.60 1.82 17.94
CA VAL A 69 -1.57 1.68 16.48
C VAL A 69 -0.44 2.52 15.91
N GLY A 70 0.23 1.98 14.90
CA GLY A 70 1.23 2.65 14.09
C GLY A 70 0.80 2.65 12.63
N LEU A 71 1.01 3.74 11.93
CA LEU A 71 0.73 3.89 10.51
C LEU A 71 2.02 4.34 9.82
N ALA A 72 2.30 3.78 8.65
CA ALA A 72 3.23 4.39 7.69
C ALA A 72 2.43 4.81 6.45
N ILE A 73 2.33 6.13 6.25
CA ILE A 73 1.55 6.75 5.18
C ILE A 73 2.53 7.24 4.11
N PHE A 74 2.41 6.72 2.90
CA PHE A 74 3.29 7.09 1.81
C PHE A 74 2.64 8.14 0.91
N LYS A 75 3.44 9.09 0.44
CA LYS A 75 2.96 10.12 -0.50
C LYS A 75 3.96 10.35 -1.62
N SER A 76 3.48 10.47 -2.85
CA SER A 76 4.28 10.85 -4.02
C SER A 76 4.34 12.35 -4.21
N GLY A 77 5.50 12.84 -4.67
CA GLY A 77 5.69 14.24 -5.08
C GLY A 77 5.38 15.26 -3.97
N SER A 78 5.47 14.88 -2.70
CA SER A 78 5.07 15.76 -1.60
C SER A 78 6.11 16.83 -1.35
N SER A 79 5.68 18.08 -1.41
CA SER A 79 6.48 19.20 -0.95
C SER A 79 6.54 19.23 0.58
N GLN A 80 7.58 19.88 1.13
CA GLN A 80 7.68 20.12 2.55
C GLN A 80 6.43 20.84 3.10
N LYS A 81 5.93 21.85 2.37
CA LYS A 81 4.74 22.62 2.75
C LYS A 81 3.47 21.77 2.84
N GLU A 82 3.28 20.83 1.93
CA GLU A 82 2.15 19.89 1.99
C GLU A 82 2.23 18.97 3.20
N LEU A 83 3.43 18.52 3.57
CA LEU A 83 3.65 17.73 4.78
C LEU A 83 3.45 18.58 6.05
N GLU A 84 3.88 19.84 6.06
CA GLU A 84 3.60 20.78 7.15
C GLU A 84 2.09 20.98 7.32
N ASN A 85 1.36 21.21 6.24
CA ASN A 85 -0.09 21.36 6.27
C ASN A 85 -0.76 20.09 6.81
N TYR A 86 -0.31 18.92 6.35
CA TYR A 86 -0.81 17.63 6.84
C TYR A 86 -0.54 17.44 8.34
N LEU A 87 0.67 17.78 8.80
CA LEU A 87 1.05 17.65 10.21
C LEU A 87 0.35 18.67 11.11
N ASN A 88 -0.04 19.83 10.60
CA ASN A 88 -0.83 20.81 11.36
C ASN A 88 -2.33 20.49 11.39
N ALA A 89 -2.80 19.48 10.64
CA ALA A 89 -4.19 19.07 10.66
C ALA A 89 -4.51 18.20 11.88
N VAL A 90 -5.75 18.31 12.37
CA VAL A 90 -6.33 17.38 13.35
C VAL A 90 -6.37 15.98 12.75
N GLN A 91 -5.99 14.98 13.55
CA GLN A 91 -6.01 13.58 13.11
C GLN A 91 -7.22 12.88 13.71
N ASN A 92 -8.14 12.43 12.85
CA ASN A 92 -9.30 11.65 13.25
C ASN A 92 -9.03 10.18 12.93
N LEU A 93 -8.95 9.33 13.96
CA LEU A 93 -8.66 7.91 13.81
C LEU A 93 -9.93 7.03 13.84
N GLY A 94 -11.12 7.63 13.81
CA GLY A 94 -12.39 6.95 14.02
C GLY A 94 -12.76 6.82 15.51
N ASP A 95 -13.93 6.27 15.80
CA ASP A 95 -14.42 5.99 17.16
C ASP A 95 -14.29 7.16 18.16
N ASN A 96 -14.50 8.40 17.68
CA ASN A 96 -14.31 9.64 18.42
C ASN A 96 -12.88 9.87 18.96
N ILE A 97 -11.88 9.18 18.42
CA ILE A 97 -10.46 9.41 18.72
C ILE A 97 -9.94 10.54 17.83
N ILE A 98 -9.99 11.75 18.39
CA ILE A 98 -9.55 12.99 17.73
C ILE A 98 -8.29 13.50 18.41
N LEU A 99 -7.18 13.55 17.67
CA LEU A 99 -5.87 13.98 18.13
C LEU A 99 -5.55 15.38 17.63
N GLN A 100 -5.36 16.32 18.56
CA GLN A 100 -5.02 17.71 18.29
C GLN A 100 -3.51 17.89 18.19
N PRO A 101 -2.99 18.67 17.22
CA PRO A 101 -1.56 18.88 17.07
C PRO A 101 -0.99 19.77 18.18
N GLU A 102 0.08 19.35 18.84
CA GLU A 102 0.70 20.07 19.96
C GLU A 102 2.00 20.79 19.58
N GLY A 103 2.19 21.99 20.10
CA GLY A 103 3.43 22.76 19.94
C GLY A 103 3.62 23.35 18.54
N LYS A 104 4.86 23.41 18.07
CA LYS A 104 5.22 23.78 16.69
C LYS A 104 5.79 22.55 15.98
N ILE A 105 5.66 22.50 14.65
CA ILE A 105 6.36 21.48 13.86
C ILE A 105 7.87 21.70 14.04
N GLN A 106 8.58 20.60 14.26
CA GLN A 106 10.04 20.59 14.25
C GLN A 106 10.50 20.15 12.87
N ILE A 107 11.37 20.92 12.24
CA ILE A 107 11.90 20.66 10.90
C ILE A 107 13.41 20.50 11.01
N LYS A 108 13.94 19.39 10.50
CA LYS A 108 15.36 19.11 10.43
C LYS A 108 15.67 18.51 9.06
N GLU A 109 16.24 19.32 8.18
CA GLU A 109 16.54 18.93 6.79
C GLU A 109 15.29 18.37 6.08
N THR A 110 15.27 17.07 5.79
CA THR A 110 14.19 16.35 5.11
C THR A 110 13.22 15.66 6.08
N GLU A 111 13.36 15.90 7.38
CA GLU A 111 12.54 15.32 8.43
C GLU A 111 11.67 16.39 9.10
N LEU A 112 10.38 16.08 9.26
CA LEU A 112 9.40 16.91 9.95
C LEU A 112 8.76 16.09 11.06
N SER A 113 8.59 16.66 12.25
CA SER A 113 7.90 15.97 13.33
C SER A 113 6.89 16.84 14.06
N ARG A 114 5.82 16.21 14.54
CA ARG A 114 4.74 16.85 15.28
C ARG A 114 4.19 15.90 16.35
N SER A 115 3.96 16.42 17.54
CA SER A 115 3.26 15.69 18.61
C SER A 115 1.78 15.99 18.56
N TYR A 116 0.96 15.09 19.09
CA TYR A 116 -0.48 15.21 19.17
C TYR A 116 -1.01 14.73 20.52
N SER A 117 -2.15 15.25 20.93
CA SER A 117 -2.82 14.80 22.14
C SER A 117 -4.33 14.79 22.04
N SER A 118 -4.93 13.99 22.91
CA SER A 118 -6.33 14.04 23.30
C SER A 118 -6.42 13.76 24.80
N THR A 119 -7.63 13.63 25.33
CA THR A 119 -7.85 13.27 26.75
C THR A 119 -7.19 11.93 27.11
N LEU A 120 -7.30 10.92 26.24
CA LEU A 120 -6.86 9.54 26.55
C LEU A 120 -5.60 9.11 25.80
N TYR A 121 -5.30 9.78 24.68
CA TYR A 121 -4.25 9.37 23.77
C TYR A 121 -3.17 10.44 23.60
N ARG A 122 -1.98 9.98 23.26
CA ARG A 122 -0.86 10.76 22.76
C ARG A 122 -0.49 10.24 21.38
N GLY A 123 0.03 11.13 20.56
CA GLY A 123 0.49 10.77 19.23
C GLY A 123 1.78 11.46 18.85
N LYS A 124 2.54 10.83 17.97
CA LYS A 124 3.73 11.43 17.35
C LYS A 124 3.77 11.04 15.89
N ALA A 125 3.95 12.06 15.05
CA ALA A 125 4.19 11.91 13.64
C ALA A 125 5.64 12.30 13.31
N ILE A 126 6.30 11.50 12.47
CA ILE A 126 7.57 11.83 11.84
C ILE A 126 7.46 11.57 10.35
N ALA A 127 7.56 12.62 9.53
CA ALA A 127 7.60 12.55 8.08
C ALA A 127 9.03 12.69 7.57
N LYS A 128 9.40 11.91 6.56
CA LYS A 128 10.70 11.97 5.88
C LYS A 128 10.51 12.08 4.39
N ILE A 129 11.25 12.98 3.75
CA ILE A 129 11.25 13.20 2.30
C ILE A 129 12.51 12.59 1.68
N GLY A 130 12.34 11.70 0.70
CA GLY A 130 13.42 11.12 -0.08
C GLY A 130 13.86 12.02 -1.23
N SER A 131 15.03 11.71 -1.81
CA SER A 131 15.63 12.48 -2.91
C SER A 131 14.81 12.51 -4.20
N HIS A 132 13.85 11.59 -4.37
CA HIS A 132 12.97 11.50 -5.53
C HIS A 132 11.57 12.10 -5.24
N GLY A 133 11.43 12.93 -4.20
CA GLY A 133 10.16 13.61 -3.86
C GLY A 133 9.09 12.72 -3.23
N HIS A 134 9.35 11.42 -3.07
CA HIS A 134 8.49 10.52 -2.31
C HIS A 134 8.76 10.66 -0.81
N SER A 135 7.70 10.56 -0.01
CA SER A 135 7.79 10.69 1.43
C SER A 135 7.07 9.55 2.14
N VAL A 136 7.48 9.31 3.38
CA VAL A 136 6.78 8.44 4.33
C VAL A 136 6.56 9.20 5.62
N LEU A 137 5.34 9.12 6.15
CA LEU A 137 4.97 9.63 7.45
C LEU A 137 4.64 8.47 8.37
N PHE A 138 5.41 8.35 9.46
CA PHE A 138 5.10 7.43 10.55
C PHE A 138 4.25 8.14 11.58
N PHE A 139 3.07 7.60 11.87
CA PHE A 139 2.15 8.12 12.88
C PHE A 139 1.84 7.05 13.90
N PHE A 140 2.10 7.32 15.17
CA PHE A 140 1.74 6.40 16.26
C PHE A 140 0.76 7.10 17.19
N ALA A 141 -0.35 6.43 17.52
CA ALA A 141 -1.37 6.89 18.47
C ALA A 141 -1.63 5.85 19.54
N VAL A 142 -1.47 6.28 20.79
CA VAL A 142 -1.22 5.38 21.92
C VAL A 142 -1.82 5.93 23.20
N PRO A 143 -2.16 5.08 24.20
CA PRO A 143 -2.60 5.57 25.49
C PRO A 143 -1.54 6.46 26.14
N ALA A 144 -1.95 7.56 26.78
CA ALA A 144 -1.03 8.56 27.33
C ALA A 144 0.03 7.95 28.28
N ALA A 145 -0.35 6.93 29.06
CA ALA A 145 0.56 6.22 29.98
C ALA A 145 1.74 5.51 29.29
N GLN A 146 1.68 5.26 27.97
CA GLN A 146 2.72 4.57 27.23
C GLN A 146 3.56 5.50 26.34
N GLU A 147 3.29 6.81 26.33
CA GLU A 147 3.88 7.79 25.40
C GLU A 147 5.40 7.62 25.23
N LYS A 148 6.16 7.58 26.33
CA LYS A 148 7.62 7.46 26.29
C LYS A 148 8.12 6.25 25.50
N TYR A 149 7.46 5.10 25.62
CA TYR A 149 7.84 3.90 24.87
C TYR A 149 7.64 4.13 23.37
N TYR A 150 6.49 4.64 22.97
CA TYR A 150 6.13 4.80 21.56
C TYR A 150 6.86 5.94 20.87
N LEU A 151 7.21 7.02 21.58
CA LEU A 151 8.14 8.03 21.09
C LEU A 151 9.46 7.39 20.64
N SER A 152 10.01 6.49 21.45
CA SER A 152 11.24 5.77 21.06
C SER A 152 11.04 4.83 19.87
N VAL A 153 9.83 4.28 19.66
CA VAL A 153 9.54 3.41 18.52
C VAL A 153 9.48 4.21 17.23
N VAL A 154 8.75 5.33 17.21
CA VAL A 154 8.61 6.16 16.00
C VAL A 154 9.94 6.80 15.58
N GLU A 155 10.78 7.20 16.54
CA GLU A 155 12.13 7.69 16.27
C GLU A 155 13.04 6.60 15.70
N LYS A 156 12.98 5.37 16.24
CA LYS A 156 13.79 4.25 15.75
C LYS A 156 13.38 3.82 14.35
N ILE A 157 12.08 3.69 14.07
CA ILE A 157 11.62 3.29 12.73
C ILE A 157 11.96 4.36 11.70
N SER A 158 11.78 5.65 12.02
CA SER A 158 12.09 6.76 11.12
C SER A 158 13.61 6.86 10.83
N ALA A 159 14.45 6.51 11.81
CA ALA A 159 15.90 6.45 11.63
C ALA A 159 16.35 5.28 10.72
N LEU A 160 15.56 4.21 10.61
CA LEU A 160 15.87 3.01 9.81
C LEU A 160 15.24 3.01 8.41
N VAL A 161 14.58 4.11 8.03
CA VAL A 161 14.06 4.34 6.68
C VAL A 161 15.21 4.48 5.71
N SER A 162 15.09 3.85 4.55
CA SER A 162 15.97 4.05 3.42
C SER A 162 15.16 4.41 2.19
N PHE A 163 15.70 5.36 1.42
CA PHE A 163 15.16 5.79 0.14
C PHE A 163 16.07 5.31 -0.99
N SER A 164 15.45 4.89 -2.08
CA SER A 164 16.08 4.43 -3.32
C SER A 164 15.30 5.03 -4.50
N LYS A 165 15.79 4.80 -5.72
CA LYS A 165 15.03 5.17 -6.91
C LYS A 165 13.76 4.30 -6.98
N PRO A 166 12.58 4.89 -7.17
CA PRO A 166 11.36 4.13 -7.41
C PRO A 166 11.47 3.25 -8.65
N ASP A 167 10.97 2.03 -8.53
CA ASP A 167 10.83 1.08 -9.64
C ASP A 167 9.40 0.53 -9.69
N PRO A 168 8.44 1.30 -10.26
CA PRO A 168 7.07 0.83 -10.43
C PRO A 168 6.97 -0.37 -11.39
N SER A 169 8.01 -0.66 -12.18
CA SER A 169 7.98 -1.78 -13.14
C SER A 169 7.87 -3.14 -12.44
N ILE A 170 8.33 -3.24 -11.19
CA ILE A 170 8.19 -4.44 -10.36
C ILE A 170 6.70 -4.75 -10.14
N MET A 171 5.92 -3.75 -9.70
CA MET A 171 4.47 -3.91 -9.49
C MET A 171 3.72 -4.17 -10.80
N VAL A 172 4.12 -3.49 -11.89
CA VAL A 172 3.55 -3.74 -13.24
C VAL A 172 3.75 -5.19 -13.64
N LYS A 173 4.96 -5.74 -13.49
CA LYS A 173 5.29 -7.13 -13.83
C LYS A 173 4.51 -8.13 -12.97
N ASP A 174 4.37 -7.86 -11.67
CA ASP A 174 3.62 -8.74 -10.77
C ASP A 174 2.13 -8.81 -11.15
N TRP A 175 1.51 -7.66 -11.44
CA TRP A 175 0.13 -7.62 -11.92
C TRP A 175 -0.05 -8.24 -13.30
N GLN A 176 0.85 -7.96 -14.24
CA GLN A 176 0.83 -8.58 -15.56
C GLN A 176 0.93 -10.10 -15.44
N LYS A 177 1.88 -10.61 -14.62
CA LYS A 177 2.02 -12.05 -14.37
C LYS A 177 0.75 -12.65 -13.76
N LYS A 178 0.08 -11.91 -12.87
CA LYS A 178 -1.14 -12.38 -12.19
C LYS A 178 -2.36 -12.42 -13.11
N LEU A 179 -2.52 -11.43 -13.98
CA LEU A 179 -3.73 -11.26 -14.80
C LEU A 179 -3.60 -11.84 -16.22
N SER A 180 -2.38 -12.05 -16.69
CA SER A 180 -2.12 -12.57 -18.04
C SER A 180 -2.63 -14.01 -18.20
N GLY A 181 -3.54 -14.19 -19.16
CA GLY A 181 -4.25 -15.44 -19.42
C GLY A 181 -5.46 -15.67 -18.50
N MET A 182 -5.91 -14.67 -17.74
CA MET A 182 -7.03 -14.79 -16.82
C MET A 182 -8.32 -14.17 -17.37
N MET A 183 -9.45 -14.62 -16.85
CA MET A 183 -10.78 -14.08 -17.04
C MET A 183 -11.24 -13.45 -15.72
N LEU A 184 -11.69 -12.19 -15.80
CA LEU A 184 -12.32 -11.48 -14.70
C LEU A 184 -13.83 -11.62 -14.87
N GLN A 185 -14.49 -12.28 -13.91
CA GLN A 185 -15.94 -12.51 -13.96
C GLN A 185 -16.63 -11.78 -12.82
N LYS A 186 -17.64 -10.97 -13.17
CA LYS A 186 -18.55 -10.32 -12.22
C LYS A 186 -19.96 -10.86 -12.41
N LEU A 187 -20.57 -11.29 -11.31
CA LEU A 187 -21.99 -11.63 -11.23
C LEU A 187 -22.79 -10.35 -10.98
N THR A 188 -23.81 -10.09 -11.79
CA THR A 188 -24.76 -8.99 -11.57
C THR A 188 -26.16 -9.58 -11.46
N THR A 189 -26.88 -9.21 -10.39
CA THR A 189 -28.29 -9.54 -10.18
C THR A 189 -29.11 -8.28 -10.35
N ALA A 190 -30.04 -8.27 -11.30
CA ALA A 190 -31.00 -7.17 -11.47
C ALA A 190 -32.41 -7.66 -11.14
N ALA A 191 -33.16 -6.87 -10.38
CA ALA A 191 -34.59 -7.08 -10.22
C ALA A 191 -35.28 -6.73 -11.54
N ASP A 192 -36.03 -7.67 -12.09
CA ASP A 192 -36.82 -7.42 -13.29
C ASP A 192 -38.14 -6.77 -12.88
N SER A 193 -38.30 -5.47 -13.13
CA SER A 193 -39.49 -4.71 -12.73
C SER A 193 -40.68 -4.90 -13.68
N SER A 194 -40.60 -5.81 -14.66
CA SER A 194 -41.52 -5.82 -15.81
C SER A 194 -42.69 -6.79 -15.75
N ASN A 195 -42.78 -7.72 -14.80
CA ASN A 195 -43.95 -8.60 -14.66
C ASN A 195 -44.14 -9.14 -13.23
N THR A 196 -45.37 -9.53 -12.93
CA THR A 196 -45.99 -9.86 -11.63
C THR A 196 -45.45 -11.12 -10.92
N GLY A 197 -44.14 -11.31 -10.88
CA GLY A 197 -43.45 -12.32 -10.09
C GLY A 197 -41.95 -12.03 -10.03
N ASP A 198 -41.38 -11.97 -8.83
CA ASP A 198 -39.97 -11.65 -8.55
C ASP A 198 -39.00 -12.66 -9.18
N ILE A 199 -38.72 -12.55 -10.47
CA ILE A 199 -37.63 -13.29 -11.12
C ILE A 199 -36.41 -12.36 -11.18
N GLN A 200 -35.37 -12.71 -10.44
CA GLN A 200 -34.09 -12.02 -10.51
C GLN A 200 -33.35 -12.43 -11.78
N LYS A 201 -33.04 -11.46 -12.65
CA LYS A 201 -32.20 -11.71 -13.83
C LYS A 201 -30.75 -11.76 -13.40
N ILE A 202 -30.12 -12.92 -13.59
CA ILE A 202 -28.70 -13.13 -13.35
C ILE A 202 -27.94 -12.90 -14.66
N SER A 203 -26.94 -12.01 -14.65
CA SER A 203 -26.03 -11.79 -15.77
C SER A 203 -24.58 -11.84 -15.32
N PHE A 204 -23.70 -12.21 -16.25
CA PHE A 204 -22.26 -12.24 -16.04
C PHE A 204 -21.59 -11.21 -16.95
N THR A 205 -20.64 -10.46 -16.38
CA THR A 205 -19.69 -9.66 -17.15
C THR A 205 -18.34 -10.35 -17.12
N GLU A 206 -17.79 -10.61 -18.31
CA GLU A 206 -16.54 -11.36 -18.48
C GLU A 206 -15.54 -10.52 -19.27
N ILE A 207 -14.34 -10.35 -18.70
CA ILE A 207 -13.21 -9.69 -19.34
C ILE A 207 -12.05 -10.67 -19.38
N HIS A 208 -11.66 -11.11 -20.57
CA HIS A 208 -10.53 -12.01 -20.75
C HIS A 208 -9.28 -11.20 -21.06
N LEU A 209 -8.24 -11.34 -20.24
CA LEU A 209 -6.97 -10.65 -20.37
C LEU A 209 -5.92 -11.63 -20.91
N CYS A 210 -5.66 -11.61 -22.22
CA CYS A 210 -4.83 -12.60 -22.89
C CYS A 210 -3.33 -12.32 -22.79
N LYS A 211 -2.52 -13.38 -22.96
CA LYS A 211 -1.06 -13.32 -22.82
C LYS A 211 -0.37 -12.46 -23.88
N ASP A 212 -0.99 -12.31 -25.04
CA ASP A 212 -0.54 -11.45 -26.15
C ASP A 212 -0.87 -9.96 -25.93
N GLY A 213 -1.38 -9.62 -24.74
CA GLY A 213 -1.82 -8.27 -24.37
C GLY A 213 -3.16 -7.89 -24.99
N SER A 214 -3.89 -8.78 -25.69
CA SER A 214 -5.26 -8.50 -26.13
C SER A 214 -6.28 -8.77 -25.03
N TYR A 215 -7.44 -8.10 -25.10
CA TYR A 215 -8.57 -8.43 -24.23
C TYR A 215 -9.85 -8.67 -25.02
N HIS A 216 -10.69 -9.56 -24.49
CA HIS A 216 -11.95 -9.98 -25.09
C HIS A 216 -13.11 -9.81 -24.10
N THR A 217 -14.31 -9.55 -24.62
CA THR A 217 -15.56 -9.58 -23.85
C THR A 217 -16.64 -10.27 -24.69
N GLY A 218 -17.38 -11.22 -24.11
CA GLY A 218 -18.41 -11.98 -24.87
C GLY A 218 -17.84 -12.72 -26.08
N GLY A 219 -16.62 -13.26 -25.99
CA GLY A 219 -15.93 -13.97 -27.07
C GLY A 219 -15.34 -13.09 -28.18
N GLN A 220 -15.62 -11.78 -28.19
CA GLN A 220 -15.09 -10.87 -29.21
C GLN A 220 -13.83 -10.17 -28.73
N LYS A 221 -12.82 -10.05 -29.62
CA LYS A 221 -11.61 -9.26 -29.37
C LYS A 221 -11.95 -7.78 -29.36
N MET A 222 -11.73 -7.12 -28.24
CA MET A 222 -12.11 -5.72 -28.04
C MET A 222 -10.93 -4.75 -28.20
N GLY A 223 -9.72 -5.21 -27.91
CA GLY A 223 -8.53 -4.37 -28.05
C GLY A 223 -7.32 -4.89 -27.28
N LYS A 224 -6.54 -3.97 -26.69
CA LYS A 224 -5.33 -4.25 -25.91
C LYS A 224 -5.51 -3.89 -24.44
N TRP A 225 -4.80 -4.57 -23.55
CA TRP A 225 -4.76 -4.23 -22.13
C TRP A 225 -3.33 -4.04 -21.66
N GLN A 226 -3.16 -3.19 -20.64
CA GLN A 226 -1.88 -3.00 -19.97
C GLN A 226 -2.08 -2.63 -18.50
N ILE A 227 -1.00 -2.73 -17.73
CA ILE A 227 -0.95 -2.26 -16.35
C ILE A 227 -0.08 -1.02 -16.29
N GLU A 228 -0.58 0.02 -15.65
CA GLU A 228 0.18 1.19 -15.24
C GLU A 228 0.17 1.31 -13.72
N VAL A 229 1.16 2.01 -13.15
CA VAL A 229 1.15 2.36 -11.73
C VAL A 229 1.28 3.87 -11.64
N LYS A 230 0.26 4.51 -11.07
CA LYS A 230 0.24 5.95 -10.80
C LYS A 230 -0.13 6.16 -9.34
N GLU A 231 0.70 6.91 -8.60
CA GLU A 231 0.38 7.31 -7.23
C GLU A 231 -0.05 6.12 -6.33
N LEU A 232 0.70 5.02 -6.36
CA LEU A 232 0.41 3.68 -5.77
C LEU A 232 -0.70 2.85 -6.37
N LYS A 233 -1.61 3.46 -7.12
CA LYS A 233 -2.70 2.72 -7.69
C LYS A 233 -2.18 2.00 -8.92
N SER A 234 -2.18 0.68 -8.84
CA SER A 234 -2.07 -0.13 -10.05
C SER A 234 -3.35 0.07 -10.84
N GLN A 235 -3.25 0.32 -12.13
CA GLN A 235 -4.37 0.59 -13.00
C GLN A 235 -4.40 -0.44 -14.12
N LEU A 236 -5.56 -1.05 -14.35
CA LEU A 236 -5.84 -1.81 -15.55
C LEU A 236 -6.37 -0.86 -16.61
N ILE A 237 -5.68 -0.78 -17.74
CA ILE A 237 -6.09 0.04 -18.88
C ILE A 237 -6.57 -0.89 -19.98
N LEU A 238 -7.81 -0.71 -20.42
CA LEU A 238 -8.42 -1.40 -21.55
C LEU A 238 -8.53 -0.43 -22.73
N GLN A 239 -7.67 -0.62 -23.73
CA GLN A 239 -7.60 0.20 -24.94
C GLN A 239 -8.44 -0.45 -26.04
N ARG A 240 -9.66 0.04 -26.26
CA ARG A 240 -10.55 -0.46 -27.31
C ARG A 240 -10.19 0.15 -28.66
N THR A 241 -10.19 -0.66 -29.72
CA THR A 241 -9.89 -0.15 -31.08
C THR A 241 -10.93 0.89 -31.50
N GLY A 242 -10.48 2.11 -31.84
CA GLY A 242 -11.35 3.20 -32.30
C GLY A 242 -12.10 3.95 -31.19
N HIS A 243 -11.80 3.72 -29.92
CA HIS A 243 -12.45 4.37 -28.79
C HIS A 243 -11.44 4.81 -27.72
N GLU A 244 -11.89 5.64 -26.78
CA GLU A 244 -11.09 6.02 -25.62
C GLU A 244 -10.78 4.81 -24.72
N SER A 245 -9.66 4.91 -24.01
CA SER A 245 -9.24 3.86 -23.08
C SER A 245 -10.05 3.91 -21.80
N SER A 246 -10.50 2.75 -21.32
CA SER A 246 -11.08 2.64 -19.97
C SER A 246 -9.96 2.37 -18.96
N VAL A 247 -9.97 3.08 -17.84
CA VAL A 247 -8.94 2.97 -16.80
C VAL A 247 -9.60 2.57 -15.49
N TYR A 248 -9.15 1.48 -14.89
CA TYR A 248 -9.70 0.94 -13.65
C TYR A 248 -8.62 0.84 -12.58
N SER A 249 -8.91 1.28 -11.36
CA SER A 249 -8.05 1.05 -10.20
C SER A 249 -8.10 -0.42 -9.81
N LEU A 250 -6.92 -1.05 -9.70
CA LEU A 250 -6.77 -2.44 -9.28
C LEU A 250 -6.62 -2.54 -7.76
N GLY A 251 -7.37 -3.46 -7.17
CA GLY A 251 -7.17 -3.93 -5.80
C GLY A 251 -7.23 -5.45 -5.70
N MET A 252 -6.79 -5.99 -4.56
CA MET A 252 -6.90 -7.41 -4.23
C MET A 252 -7.61 -7.60 -2.90
N SER A 253 -8.54 -8.55 -2.86
CA SER A 253 -9.14 -9.04 -1.63
C SER A 253 -9.26 -10.57 -1.71
N GLY A 254 -8.37 -11.27 -1.02
CA GLY A 254 -8.23 -12.73 -1.13
C GLY A 254 -7.91 -13.18 -2.56
N ASP A 255 -8.79 -13.99 -3.14
CA ASP A 255 -8.71 -14.52 -4.51
C ASP A 255 -9.43 -13.65 -5.55
N LYS A 256 -10.00 -12.51 -5.13
CA LYS A 256 -10.73 -11.58 -6.01
C LYS A 256 -9.88 -10.36 -6.35
N VAL A 257 -9.99 -9.92 -7.60
CA VAL A 257 -9.49 -8.59 -8.02
C VAL A 257 -10.63 -7.60 -7.90
N SER A 258 -10.38 -6.37 -7.45
CA SER A 258 -11.33 -5.27 -7.58
C SER A 258 -10.93 -4.34 -8.74
N LEU A 259 -11.92 -3.91 -9.53
CA LEU A 259 -11.83 -2.83 -10.50
C LEU A 259 -12.69 -1.68 -9.99
N ASP A 260 -12.06 -0.58 -9.56
CA ASP A 260 -12.73 0.56 -8.91
C ASP A 260 -13.66 0.15 -7.76
N GLY A 261 -13.17 -0.74 -6.90
CA GLY A 261 -13.91 -1.28 -5.75
C GLY A 261 -14.91 -2.40 -6.10
N ILE A 262 -15.18 -2.66 -7.38
CA ILE A 262 -16.07 -3.73 -7.81
C ILE A 262 -15.29 -5.04 -7.89
N HIS A 263 -15.69 -6.05 -7.13
CA HIS A 263 -14.99 -7.34 -7.10
C HIS A 263 -15.33 -8.26 -8.29
N PHE A 264 -14.29 -8.86 -8.86
CA PHE A 264 -14.32 -9.87 -9.89
C PHE A 264 -13.62 -11.13 -9.38
N LYS A 265 -14.19 -12.29 -9.70
CA LYS A 265 -13.50 -13.57 -9.53
C LYS A 265 -12.45 -13.72 -10.64
N ILE A 266 -11.28 -14.21 -10.28
CA ILE A 266 -10.21 -14.52 -11.23
C ILE A 266 -10.31 -15.99 -11.63
N LEU A 267 -10.50 -16.25 -12.91
CA LEU A 267 -10.61 -17.59 -13.50
C LEU A 267 -9.59 -17.76 -14.62
N LYS A 268 -9.22 -18.99 -14.99
CA LYS A 268 -8.39 -19.22 -16.20
C LYS A 268 -9.23 -18.90 -17.44
N SER A 269 -8.67 -18.14 -18.38
CA SER A 269 -9.35 -17.85 -19.64
C SER A 269 -9.22 -19.01 -20.62
N LEU A 270 -10.33 -19.44 -21.23
CA LEU A 270 -10.35 -20.41 -22.33
C LEU A 270 -10.29 -19.77 -23.72
N GLU A 271 -10.59 -18.47 -23.80
CA GLU A 271 -10.62 -17.67 -25.03
C GLU A 271 -9.23 -17.16 -25.45
N CYS A 272 -8.23 -17.29 -24.58
CA CYS A 272 -6.86 -16.85 -24.82
C CYS A 272 -5.97 -18.02 -25.28
N LYS A 273 -6.34 -18.66 -26.40
CA LYS A 273 -5.53 -19.72 -27.02
C LYS A 273 -4.51 -19.17 -27.99
#